data_AF-W1YMR6-F1
#
_entry.id   AF-W1YMR6-F1
#
_cell.length_a   1.000
_cell.length_b   1.000
_cell.length_c   1.000
_cell.angle_alpha   90.00
_cell.angle_beta   90.00
_cell.angle_gamma   90.00
#
_symmetry.space_group_name_H-M   'P 1'
#
loop_
_entity.id
_entity.type
_entity.pdbx_description
1 polymer ?
#
loop_
_entity_poly.entity_id
_entity_poly.type
_entity_poly.pdbx_seq_one_letter_code
_entity_poly.pdbx_strand_id
1 'polypeptide(L)' 'ASLARESECGSRTRWGTPGLDVAAGVQAQLARAGVEHVVRGGWCTWEDERFYSYRREPVTGRMAGVVLAG' A
#
# COMPACT_ATOMS: atom_id res chain seq x y z
N ALA A 1 0.91 -20.89 -13.39
CA ALA A 1 -0.35 -20.13 -13.36
C ALA A 1 -0.03 -18.68 -13.02
N SER A 2 0.05 -17.81 -14.03
CA SER A 2 0.29 -16.37 -13.86
C SER A 2 -0.99 -15.71 -13.32
N LEU A 3 -1.11 -15.60 -12.00
CA LEU A 3 -2.30 -15.00 -11.36
C LEU A 3 -2.05 -13.63 -10.72
N ALA A 4 -0.81 -13.14 -10.69
CA ALA A 4 -0.56 -11.74 -10.39
C ALA A 4 -0.38 -10.99 -11.71
N ARG A 5 -1.33 -10.13 -12.07
CA ARG A 5 -1.14 -9.17 -13.17
C ARG A 5 -0.02 -8.17 -12.86
N GLU A 6 0.25 -7.94 -11.58
CA GLU A 6 1.30 -7.08 -11.07
C GLU A 6 2.24 -7.95 -10.22
N SER A 7 3.37 -8.38 -10.79
CA SER A 7 4.34 -9.21 -10.07
C SER A 7 5.07 -8.45 -8.95
N GLU A 8 5.08 -7.13 -9.10
CA GLU A 8 5.78 -6.13 -8.29
C GLU A 8 5.20 -6.05 -6.87
N CYS A 9 3.96 -6.49 -6.67
CA CYS A 9 3.34 -6.51 -5.35
C CYS A 9 3.84 -7.65 -4.45
N GLY A 10 4.62 -8.58 -4.97
CA GLY A 10 5.17 -9.68 -4.18
C GLY A 10 6.13 -9.16 -3.11
N SER A 11 5.87 -9.47 -1.84
CA SER A 11 6.75 -9.06 -0.74
C SER A 11 6.85 -10.11 0.36
N ARG A 12 7.63 -9.81 1.40
CA ARG A 12 7.68 -10.57 2.65
C ARG A 12 7.30 -9.66 3.79
N THR A 13 6.48 -10.15 4.70
CA THR A 13 6.21 -9.45 5.94
C THR A 13 7.44 -9.50 6.85
N ARG A 14 7.50 -8.62 7.86
CA ARG A 14 8.56 -8.63 8.87
C ARG A 14 8.65 -9.92 9.70
N TRP A 15 7.60 -10.75 9.68
CA TRP A 15 7.57 -12.07 10.32
C TRP A 15 8.05 -13.19 9.38
N GLY A 16 8.57 -12.85 8.19
CA GLY A 16 9.12 -13.80 7.22
C GLY A 16 8.08 -14.49 6.34
N THR A 17 6.79 -14.26 6.56
CA THR A 17 5.70 -14.85 5.77
C THR A 17 5.48 -14.10 4.45
N PRO A 18 4.90 -14.75 3.43
CA PRO A 18 4.49 -14.05 2.20
C PRO A 18 3.63 -12.83 2.51
N GLY A 19 3.93 -11.71 1.84
CA GLY A 19 3.25 -10.44 1.99
C GLY A 19 2.80 -9.87 0.65
N LEU A 20 1.98 -8.83 0.73
CA LEU A 20 1.51 -8.05 -0.41
C LEU A 20 1.97 -6.60 -0.22
N ASP A 21 2.89 -6.13 -1.06
CA ASP A 21 3.20 -4.71 -1.18
C ASP A 21 2.16 -4.05 -2.10
N VAL A 22 1.14 -3.47 -1.47
CA VAL A 22 0.05 -2.80 -2.18
C VAL A 22 0.57 -1.56 -2.93
N ALA A 23 1.55 -0.84 -2.37
CA ALA A 23 2.08 0.36 -3.00
C ALA A 23 2.84 0.04 -4.29
N ALA A 24 3.69 -0.99 -4.28
CA ALA A 24 4.40 -1.45 -5.46
C ALA A 24 3.43 -1.92 -6.58
N GLY A 25 2.38 -2.66 -6.22
CA GLY A 25 1.35 -3.06 -7.17
C GLY A 25 0.59 -1.88 -7.78
N VAL A 26 0.24 -0.86 -6.98
CA VAL A 26 -0.39 0.37 -7.49
C VAL A 26 0.56 1.17 -8.39
N GLN A 27 1.85 1.23 -8.05
CA GLN A 27 2.85 1.90 -8.90
C GLN A 27 2.98 1.25 -10.27
N ALA A 28 3.02 -0.08 -10.34
CA ALA A 28 3.04 -0.81 -11.60
C ALA A 28 1.79 -0.50 -12.45
N GLN A 29 0.61 -0.44 -11.83
CA GLN A 29 -0.62 -0.04 -12.51
C GLN A 29 -0.59 1.40 -13.02
N LEU A 30 -0.10 2.37 -12.21
CA LEU A 30 0.01 3.78 -12.59
C LEU A 30 1.01 3.99 -13.73
N ALA A 31 2.16 3.31 -13.69
CA ALA A 31 3.14 3.36 -14.75
C ALA A 31 2.57 2.82 -16.07
N ARG A 32 1.84 1.69 -16.01
CA ARG A 32 1.13 1.13 -17.18
C ARG A 32 0.04 2.06 -17.72
N ALA A 33 -0.52 2.92 -16.88
CA ALA A 33 -1.48 3.96 -17.27
C ALA A 33 -0.83 5.25 -17.80
N GLY A 34 0.51 5.34 -17.85
CA GLY A 34 1.24 6.51 -18.32
C GLY A 34 1.39 7.64 -17.29
N VAL A 35 1.19 7.36 -16.00
CA VAL A 35 1.41 8.37 -14.95
C VAL A 35 2.90 8.50 -14.64
N GLU A 36 3.47 9.66 -14.96
CA GLU A 36 4.92 9.90 -14.83
C GLU A 36 5.33 10.35 -13.42
N HIS A 37 4.46 11.05 -12.71
CA HIS A 37 4.76 11.64 -11.41
C HIS A 37 4.05 10.91 -10.28
N VAL A 38 4.77 9.97 -9.65
CA VAL A 38 4.29 9.21 -8.49
C VAL A 38 5.23 9.43 -7.31
N VAL A 39 4.70 9.98 -6.22
CA VAL A 39 5.44 10.13 -4.96
C VAL A 39 4.94 9.07 -3.99
N ARG A 40 5.87 8.30 -3.39
CA ARG A 40 5.56 7.33 -2.34
C ARG A 40 6.16 7.74 -1.01
N GLY A 41 5.41 7.51 0.06
CA GLY A 41 5.95 7.45 1.42
C GLY A 41 6.43 6.04 1.76
N GLY A 42 7.25 5.92 2.81
CA GLY A 42 7.62 4.64 3.44
C GLY A 42 6.71 4.24 4.60
N TRP A 43 5.46 4.70 4.60
CA TRP A 43 4.56 4.53 5.74
C TRP A 43 3.89 3.16 5.72
N CYS A 44 3.83 2.51 6.89
CA CYS A 44 3.07 1.30 7.08
C CYS A 44 2.10 1.51 8.25
N THR A 45 0.80 1.44 7.98
CA THR A 45 -0.22 1.68 9.02
C THR A 45 -0.14 0.70 10.16
N TRP A 46 0.32 -0.54 9.93
CA TRP A 46 0.57 -1.52 10.99
C TRP A 46 1.78 -1.15 11.87
N GLU A 47 2.87 -0.67 11.29
CA GLU A 47 4.15 -0.50 12.01
C GLU A 47 4.29 0.85 12.69
N ASP A 48 3.67 1.88 12.11
CA ASP A 48 3.72 3.25 12.61
C ASP A 48 2.49 3.53 13.48
N GLU A 49 2.74 3.76 14.77
CA GLU A 49 1.70 3.94 15.79
C GLU A 49 0.92 5.25 15.64
N ARG A 50 1.41 6.18 14.81
CA ARG A 50 0.67 7.42 14.49
C ARG A 50 -0.58 7.16 13.66
N PHE A 51 -0.69 5.98 13.03
CA PHE A 51 -1.81 5.62 12.16
C PHE A 51 -2.74 4.59 12.81
N TYR A 52 -4.04 4.75 12.58
CA TYR A 52 -5.01 3.68 12.84
C TYR A 52 -4.73 2.47 11.94
N SER A 53 -4.85 1.26 12.48
CA SER A 53 -4.68 0.02 11.71
C SER A 53 -5.60 -1.07 12.18
N TYR A 54 -6.62 -1.37 11.38
CA TYR A 54 -7.58 -2.44 11.64
C TYR A 54 -6.90 -3.80 11.80
N ARG A 55 -5.84 -4.04 11.00
CA ARG A 55 -5.10 -5.30 11.06
C ARG A 55 -4.44 -5.44 12.44
N ARG A 56 -3.85 -4.35 12.98
CA ARG A 56 -3.18 -4.33 14.31
C ARG A 56 -4.19 -4.34 15.45
N GLU A 57 -5.24 -3.53 15.34
CA GLU A 57 -6.28 -3.34 16.35
C GLU A 57 -7.65 -3.33 15.68
N PRO A 58 -8.46 -4.40 15.82
CA PRO A 58 -9.73 -4.53 15.11
C PRO A 58 -10.76 -3.42 15.42
N VAL A 59 -10.72 -2.87 16.64
CA VAL A 59 -11.58 -1.75 17.07
C VAL A 59 -10.74 -0.48 17.14
N THR A 60 -10.60 0.20 16.01
CA THR A 60 -9.77 1.42 15.86
C THR A 60 -10.55 2.52 15.14
N GLY A 61 -10.04 3.76 15.18
CA GLY A 61 -10.53 4.87 14.36
C GLY A 61 -10.29 4.70 12.85
N ARG A 62 -10.52 5.76 12.08
CA ARG A 62 -10.31 5.80 10.62
C ARG A 62 -9.51 7.03 10.22
N MET A 63 -8.77 6.89 9.12
CA MET A 63 -8.04 7.99 8.48
C MET A 63 -8.72 8.35 7.17
N ALA A 64 -8.51 9.57 6.69
CA ALA A 64 -9.00 10.04 5.40
C ALA A 64 -7.88 10.73 4.62
N GLY A 65 -7.78 10.43 3.32
CA GLY A 65 -7.02 11.25 2.37
C GLY A 65 -7.98 12.21 1.68
N VAL A 66 -7.68 13.51 1.73
CA VAL A 66 -8.54 14.56 1.16
C VAL A 66 -7.77 15.29 0.07
N VAL A 67 -8.39 15.43 -1.10
CA VAL A 67 -7.89 16.24 -2.22
C VAL A 67 -8.96 17.27 -2.53
N LEU A 68 -8.54 18.53 -2.70
CA LEU A 68 -9.41 19.61 -3.12
C LEU A 68 -8.99 20.03 -4.53
N ALA A 69 -9.96 20.11 -5.44
CA ALA A 69 -9.77 20.75 -6.73
C ALA A 69 -10.21 22.21 -6.59
N GLY A 70 -9.33 23.13 -6.97
CA GLY A 70 -9.68 24.54 -7.17
C GLY A 70 -10.23 24.78 -8.56
#